data_AF-T1BXS4-F1
#
_entry.id   AF-T1BXS4-F1
#
_cell.length_a   1.000
_cell.length_b   1.000
_cell.length_c   1.000
_cell.angle_alpha   90.00
_cell.angle_beta   90.00
_cell.angle_gamma   90.00
#
_symmetry.space_group_name_H-M   'P 1'
#
loop_
_entity.id
_entity.type
_entity.pdbx_description
1 polymer ?
#
loop_
_entity_poly.entity_id
_entity_poly.type
_entity_poly.pdbx_seq_one_letter_code
_entity_poly.pdbx_strand_id
1 'polypeptide(L)'
;MTDATSRFQRIEIPEEQPRERIADFREVLHSYTREEAMVEAQRCLQCALPFCVEACPITQDCRGYIGLIASGRFDEAARLTLRENPLATTLCKVCYHYCEDACIMKGRGIPIAIRHLKRAALEFGNSDLEYV
;
A
#
# COMPACT_ATOMS: atom_id res chain seq x y z
N MET A 1 -2.91 -20.18 18.57
CA MET A 1 -1.77 -19.95 17.66
C MET A 1 -2.36 -19.75 16.27
N THR A 2 -2.41 -18.52 15.79
CA THR A 2 -2.83 -18.20 14.42
C THR A 2 -1.71 -18.52 13.45
N ASP A 3 -2.03 -19.13 12.30
CA ASP A 3 -1.06 -19.43 11.27
C ASP A 3 -0.55 -18.15 10.60
N ALA A 4 0.69 -17.76 10.90
CA ALA A 4 1.35 -16.58 10.34
C ALA A 4 1.72 -16.71 8.85
N THR A 5 1.38 -17.84 8.21
CA THR A 5 1.76 -18.18 6.83
C THR A 5 0.62 -18.02 5.81
N SER A 6 -0.60 -17.66 6.26
CA SER A 6 -1.78 -17.59 5.40
C SER A 6 -1.80 -16.37 4.47
N ARG A 7 -1.60 -16.60 3.17
CA ARG A 7 -1.70 -15.59 2.10
C ARG A 7 -3.07 -14.87 2.02
N PHE A 8 -4.09 -15.34 2.75
CA PHE A 8 -5.43 -14.75 2.75
C PHE A 8 -5.66 -13.77 3.91
N GLN A 9 -4.89 -13.87 5.00
CA GLN A 9 -4.92 -12.89 6.10
C GLN A 9 -4.09 -11.65 5.75
N ARG A 10 -4.65 -10.45 5.92
CA ARG A 10 -3.97 -9.15 5.75
C ARG A 10 -3.22 -8.79 7.02
N ILE A 11 -2.09 -8.08 6.90
CA ILE A 11 -1.44 -7.47 8.06
C ILE A 11 -2.28 -6.27 8.52
N GLU A 12 -2.67 -6.28 9.79
CA GLU A 12 -3.46 -5.22 10.43
C GLU A 12 -2.72 -3.88 10.32
N ILE A 13 -3.43 -2.81 9.93
CA ILE A 13 -2.84 -1.48 9.87
C ILE A 13 -2.62 -1.01 11.32
N PRO A 14 -1.38 -0.63 11.73
CA PRO A 14 -1.18 -0.15 13.08
C PRO A 14 -1.91 1.19 13.31
N GLU A 15 -2.69 1.27 14.39
CA GLU A 15 -3.58 2.39 14.70
C GLU A 15 -3.35 2.88 16.14
N GLU A 16 -3.27 4.21 16.33
CA GLU A 16 -3.13 4.86 17.65
C GLU A 16 -4.38 4.55 18.50
N GLN A 17 -4.16 4.16 19.77
CA GLN A 17 -5.27 3.66 20.60
C GLN A 17 -6.34 4.74 20.81
N PRO A 18 -7.64 4.38 20.85
CA PRO A 18 -8.74 5.34 21.02
C PRO A 18 -8.63 6.27 22.24
N ARG A 19 -7.96 5.83 23.32
CA ARG A 19 -7.72 6.63 24.54
C ARG A 19 -6.55 7.60 24.43
N GLU A 20 -5.65 7.43 23.46
CA GLU A 20 -4.45 8.25 23.24
C GLU A 20 -4.72 9.29 22.15
N ARG A 21 -5.32 8.89 21.03
CA ARG A 21 -5.65 9.78 19.89
C ARG A 21 -6.71 10.85 20.15
N ILE A 22 -7.34 10.87 21.32
CA ILE A 22 -8.28 11.94 21.72
C ILE A 22 -7.57 13.13 22.38
N ALA A 23 -6.27 13.02 22.66
CA ALA A 23 -5.50 14.06 23.35
C ALA A 23 -4.82 15.08 22.40
N ASP A 24 -4.63 14.73 21.12
CA ASP A 24 -3.95 15.57 20.15
C ASP A 24 -4.41 15.29 18.69
N PHE A 25 -3.73 15.91 17.71
CA PHE A 25 -4.04 15.84 16.28
C PHE A 25 -2.96 15.11 15.45
N ARG A 26 -2.13 14.25 16.07
CA ARG A 26 -1.17 13.40 15.35
C ARG A 26 -1.91 12.37 14.47
N GLU A 27 -1.19 11.82 13.50
CA GLU A 27 -1.78 10.86 12.56
C GLU A 27 -2.18 9.55 13.28
N VAL A 28 -3.44 9.14 13.11
CA VAL A 28 -4.04 8.01 13.83
C VAL A 28 -3.68 6.66 13.22
N LEU A 29 -3.57 6.60 11.89
CA LEU A 29 -3.07 5.42 11.18
C LEU A 29 -1.57 5.57 11.03
N HIS A 30 -0.80 4.61 11.52
CA HIS A 30 0.64 4.54 11.32
C HIS A 30 0.95 3.72 10.06
N SER A 31 2.17 3.84 9.55
CA SER A 31 2.64 2.99 8.45
C SER A 31 2.88 1.55 8.90
N TYR A 32 3.00 0.65 7.93
CA TYR A 32 3.68 -0.63 8.17
C TYR A 32 5.17 -0.40 8.44
N THR A 33 5.85 -1.33 9.10
CA THR A 33 7.31 -1.50 9.00
C THR A 33 7.72 -1.92 7.58
N ARG A 34 9.02 -1.91 7.25
CA ARG A 34 9.49 -2.38 5.93
C ARG A 34 9.13 -3.86 5.74
N GLU A 35 9.29 -4.63 6.80
CA GLU A 35 9.08 -6.08 6.88
C GLU A 35 7.59 -6.41 6.68
N GLU A 36 6.69 -5.72 7.40
CA GLU A 36 5.24 -5.86 7.21
C GLU A 36 4.81 -5.41 5.80
N ALA A 37 5.35 -4.31 5.27
CA ALA A 37 5.05 -3.87 3.91
C ALA A 37 5.51 -4.90 2.87
N MET A 38 6.66 -5.53 3.05
CA MET A 38 7.15 -6.63 2.19
C MET A 38 6.20 -7.85 2.24
N VAL A 39 5.78 -8.29 3.44
CA VAL A 39 4.89 -9.45 3.59
C VAL A 39 3.48 -9.17 3.04
N GLU A 40 2.91 -7.99 3.30
CA GLU A 40 1.61 -7.61 2.73
C GLU A 40 1.68 -7.44 1.21
N ALA A 41 2.80 -6.94 0.67
CA ALA A 41 3.03 -6.89 -0.78
C ALA A 41 3.15 -8.28 -1.41
N GLN A 42 3.79 -9.24 -0.74
CA GLN A 42 3.94 -10.62 -1.21
C GLN A 42 2.61 -11.39 -1.33
N ARG A 43 1.53 -10.92 -0.68
CA ARG A 43 0.17 -11.46 -0.91
C ARG A 43 -0.31 -11.20 -2.34
N CYS A 44 0.12 -10.13 -3.00
CA CYS A 44 -0.31 -9.74 -4.34
C CYS A 44 -0.07 -10.85 -5.38
N LEU A 45 -1.11 -11.24 -6.11
CA LEU A 45 -1.06 -12.34 -7.09
C LEU A 45 -0.40 -11.97 -8.43
N GLN A 46 -0.07 -10.69 -8.65
CA GLN A 46 0.39 -10.16 -9.95
C GLN A 46 -0.51 -10.56 -11.13
N CYS A 47 -1.83 -10.46 -10.92
CA CYS A 47 -2.89 -10.89 -11.84
C CYS A 47 -2.65 -10.45 -13.29
N ALA A 48 -2.82 -11.36 -14.25
CA ALA A 48 -2.73 -11.04 -15.68
C ALA A 48 -3.75 -9.96 -16.10
N LEU A 49 -4.97 -10.01 -15.57
CA LEU A 49 -6.00 -8.97 -15.70
C LEU A 49 -5.95 -8.07 -14.44
N PRO A 50 -5.57 -6.78 -14.55
CA PRO A 50 -5.29 -5.92 -13.42
C PRO A 50 -6.49 -5.03 -13.04
N PHE A 51 -7.61 -5.63 -12.61
CA PHE A 51 -8.82 -4.88 -12.20
C PHE A 51 -8.55 -3.78 -11.15
N CYS A 52 -7.52 -3.94 -10.31
CA CYS A 52 -7.07 -2.93 -9.35
C CYS A 52 -6.37 -1.70 -9.98
N VAL A 53 -5.86 -1.81 -11.21
CA VAL A 53 -5.35 -0.68 -12.02
C VAL A 53 -6.49 -0.05 -12.80
N GLU A 54 -7.36 -0.87 -13.42
CA GLU A 54 -8.55 -0.43 -14.17
C GLU A 54 -9.53 0.37 -13.30
N ALA A 55 -9.74 -0.05 -12.04
CA ALA A 55 -10.59 0.67 -11.08
C ALA A 55 -9.92 1.91 -10.47
N CYS A 56 -8.66 2.22 -10.80
CA CYS A 56 -8.01 3.45 -10.34
C CYS A 56 -8.39 4.62 -11.27
N PRO A 57 -8.98 5.74 -10.77
CA PRO A 57 -9.39 6.87 -11.62
C PRO A 57 -8.26 7.56 -12.42
N ILE A 58 -7.00 7.24 -12.13
CA ILE A 58 -5.81 7.71 -12.86
C ILE A 58 -4.98 6.57 -13.46
N THR A 59 -5.50 5.33 -13.48
CA THR A 59 -4.85 4.11 -14.03
C THR A 59 -3.43 3.83 -13.52
N GLN A 60 -3.05 4.38 -12.36
CA GLN A 60 -1.70 4.31 -11.78
C GLN A 60 -1.33 2.87 -11.41
N ASP A 61 -0.14 2.43 -11.84
CA ASP A 61 0.32 1.04 -11.71
C ASP A 61 0.57 0.63 -10.24
N CYS A 62 -0.48 0.14 -9.59
CA CYS A 62 -0.37 -0.46 -8.27
C CYS A 62 0.32 -1.83 -8.27
N ARG A 63 0.47 -2.50 -9.41
CA ARG A 63 1.15 -3.79 -9.47
C ARG A 63 2.67 -3.62 -9.46
N GLY A 64 3.18 -2.62 -10.16
CA GLY A 64 4.61 -2.29 -10.22
C GLY A 64 5.19 -1.95 -8.85
N TYR A 65 4.66 -0.92 -8.16
CA TYR A 65 5.23 -0.55 -6.84
C TYR A 65 5.02 -1.65 -5.79
N ILE A 66 3.93 -2.42 -5.84
CA ILE A 66 3.75 -3.58 -4.94
C ILE A 66 4.76 -4.70 -5.24
N GLY A 67 5.07 -4.97 -6.52
CA GLY A 67 6.13 -5.92 -6.89
C GLY A 67 7.52 -5.47 -6.43
N LEU A 68 7.79 -4.17 -6.49
CA LEU A 68 9.04 -3.57 -6.01
C LEU A 68 9.15 -3.62 -4.48
N ILE A 69 8.09 -3.26 -3.74
CA ILE A 69 8.01 -3.43 -2.27
C ILE A 69 8.23 -4.89 -1.88
N ALA A 70 7.54 -5.85 -2.52
CA ALA A 70 7.70 -7.28 -2.23
C ALA A 70 9.15 -7.79 -2.44
N SER A 71 9.95 -7.05 -3.22
CA SER A 71 11.36 -7.29 -3.52
C SER A 71 12.33 -6.42 -2.69
N GLY A 72 11.84 -5.65 -1.70
CA GLY A 72 12.62 -4.71 -0.89
C GLY A 72 13.07 -3.42 -1.61
N ARG A 73 12.63 -3.20 -2.86
CA ARG A 73 13.05 -2.08 -3.73
C ARG A 73 12.18 -0.84 -3.51
N PHE A 74 12.25 -0.29 -2.29
CA PHE A 74 11.40 0.83 -1.88
C PHE A 74 11.67 2.13 -2.67
N ASP A 75 12.92 2.45 -2.98
CA ASP A 75 13.27 3.68 -3.74
C ASP A 75 12.65 3.67 -5.15
N GLU A 76 12.74 2.54 -5.85
CA GLU A 76 12.12 2.34 -7.16
C GLU A 76 10.58 2.32 -7.06
N ALA A 77 10.03 1.77 -5.97
CA ALA A 77 8.60 1.82 -5.69
C ALA A 77 8.10 3.25 -5.49
N ALA A 78 8.85 4.09 -4.77
CA ALA A 78 8.57 5.52 -4.60
C ALA A 78 8.66 6.27 -5.93
N ARG A 79 9.76 6.11 -6.67
CA ARG A 79 9.99 6.78 -7.97
C ARG A 79 8.93 6.42 -9.00
N LEU A 80 8.53 5.15 -9.10
CA LEU A 80 7.43 4.71 -9.97
C LEU A 80 6.09 5.33 -9.54
N THR A 81 5.78 5.30 -8.24
CA THR A 81 4.53 5.85 -7.70
C THR A 81 4.41 7.35 -7.97
N LEU A 82 5.47 8.12 -7.73
CA LEU A 82 5.49 9.57 -7.86
C LEU A 82 5.48 10.04 -9.32
N ARG A 83 6.11 9.28 -10.23
CA ARG A 83 6.09 9.52 -11.68
C ARG A 83 4.67 9.58 -12.25
N GLU A 84 3.80 8.68 -11.80
CA GLU A 84 2.41 8.57 -12.28
C GLU A 84 1.41 9.32 -11.40
N ASN A 85 1.81 9.70 -10.19
CA ASN A 85 0.92 10.32 -9.21
C ASN A 85 1.68 11.37 -8.39
N PRO A 86 1.74 12.64 -8.83
CA PRO A 86 2.41 13.71 -8.09
C PRO A 86 1.71 14.06 -6.75
N LEU A 87 0.50 13.53 -6.49
CA LEU A 87 -0.24 13.69 -5.24
C LEU A 87 -0.21 12.40 -4.38
N ALA A 88 0.71 11.47 -4.65
CA ALA A 88 0.75 10.17 -3.99
C ALA A 88 0.89 10.25 -2.46
N THR A 89 1.61 11.24 -1.93
CA THR A 89 1.80 11.50 -0.49
C THR A 89 0.52 11.91 0.23
N THR A 90 -0.41 12.55 -0.47
CA THR A 90 -1.77 12.84 0.02
C THR A 90 -2.68 11.62 -0.20
N LEU A 91 -2.62 11.02 -1.39
CA LEU A 91 -3.50 9.92 -1.79
C LEU A 91 -3.17 8.58 -1.12
N CYS A 92 -2.00 8.39 -0.52
CA CYS A 92 -1.74 7.24 0.36
C CYS A 92 -2.46 7.35 1.72
N LYS A 93 -2.96 8.54 2.08
CA LYS A 93 -3.72 8.80 3.31
C LYS A 93 -5.22 8.85 3.05
N VAL A 94 -5.66 9.69 2.09
CA VAL A 94 -7.10 10.05 1.92
C VAL A 94 -7.82 9.35 0.76
N CYS A 95 -7.16 8.52 -0.06
CA CYS A 95 -7.82 7.90 -1.22
C CYS A 95 -8.89 6.87 -0.78
N TYR A 96 -10.03 6.89 -1.48
CA TYR A 96 -11.14 5.93 -1.35
C TYR A 96 -10.84 4.52 -1.91
N HIS A 97 -9.59 4.25 -2.32
CA HIS A 97 -9.06 2.90 -2.60
C HIS A 97 -9.97 1.95 -3.42
N TYR A 98 -10.60 2.45 -4.49
CA TYR A 98 -11.36 1.63 -5.45
C TYR A 98 -10.56 0.42 -5.99
N CYS A 99 -9.23 0.55 -6.04
CA CYS A 99 -8.30 -0.52 -6.38
C CYS A 99 -8.30 -1.70 -5.39
N GLU A 100 -8.58 -1.47 -4.09
CA GLU A 100 -8.77 -2.53 -3.08
C GLU A 100 -10.15 -3.17 -3.22
N ASP A 101 -11.18 -2.38 -3.58
CA ASP A 101 -12.53 -2.90 -3.84
C ASP A 101 -12.61 -3.81 -5.08
N ALA A 102 -11.84 -3.52 -6.12
CA ALA A 102 -11.71 -4.34 -7.33
C ALA A 102 -10.65 -5.45 -7.22
N CYS A 103 -9.97 -5.59 -6.08
CA CYS A 103 -8.91 -6.58 -5.91
C CYS A 103 -9.48 -8.00 -5.78
N ILE A 104 -9.06 -8.92 -6.66
CA ILE A 104 -9.53 -10.33 -6.68
C ILE A 104 -9.39 -11.03 -5.31
N MET A 105 -8.40 -10.65 -4.49
CA MET A 105 -8.21 -11.19 -3.14
C MET A 105 -9.39 -10.91 -2.19
N LYS A 106 -10.17 -9.84 -2.42
CA LYS A 106 -11.42 -9.54 -1.69
C LYS A 106 -12.46 -10.66 -1.85
N GLY A 107 -12.49 -11.35 -2.99
CA GLY A 107 -13.35 -12.51 -3.21
C GLY A 107 -12.91 -13.79 -2.49
N ARG A 108 -11.76 -13.76 -1.78
CA ARG A 108 -11.18 -14.89 -1.04
C ARG A 108 -10.77 -14.51 0.40
N GLY A 109 -11.26 -13.38 0.91
CA GLY A 109 -10.85 -12.83 2.21
C GLY A 109 -10.66 -11.33 2.12
N ILE A 110 -9.50 -10.83 2.57
CA ILE A 110 -9.21 -9.40 2.66
C ILE A 110 -8.36 -8.98 1.45
N PRO A 111 -8.68 -7.87 0.74
CA PRO A 111 -7.87 -7.35 -0.37
C PRO A 111 -6.45 -6.99 0.07
N ILE A 112 -5.56 -6.85 -0.93
CA ILE A 112 -4.21 -6.30 -0.73
C ILE A 112 -4.33 -4.86 -0.22
N ALA A 113 -3.48 -4.47 0.72
CA ALA A 113 -3.44 -3.12 1.31
C ALA A 113 -2.89 -2.03 0.37
N ILE A 114 -3.39 -1.93 -0.87
CA ILE A 114 -2.81 -1.10 -1.95
C ILE A 114 -2.56 0.36 -1.53
N ARG A 115 -3.48 0.99 -0.79
CA ARG A 115 -3.31 2.38 -0.32
C ARG A 115 -2.18 2.49 0.72
N HIS A 116 -2.08 1.50 1.61
CA HIS A 116 -1.07 1.47 2.69
C HIS A 116 0.30 1.03 2.19
N LEU A 117 0.37 0.14 1.20
CA LEU A 117 1.60 -0.18 0.48
C LEU A 117 2.11 1.03 -0.31
N LYS A 118 1.22 1.85 -0.89
CA LYS A 118 1.63 3.14 -1.47
C LYS A 118 2.25 4.06 -0.41
N ARG A 119 1.71 4.08 0.81
CA ARG A 119 2.30 4.84 1.93
C ARG A 119 3.70 4.32 2.26
N ALA A 120 3.85 3.01 2.43
CA ALA A 120 5.13 2.37 2.73
C ALA A 120 6.19 2.63 1.65
N ALA A 121 5.81 2.65 0.36
CA ALA A 121 6.73 3.05 -0.71
C ALA A 121 7.28 4.47 -0.49
N LEU A 122 6.41 5.43 -0.18
CA LEU A 122 6.75 6.86 -0.06
C LEU A 122 7.50 7.23 1.22
N GLU A 123 7.35 6.46 2.29
CA GLU A 123 8.04 6.70 3.57
C GLU A 123 9.36 5.91 3.70
N PHE A 124 9.52 4.81 2.94
CA PHE A 124 10.72 3.97 3.00
C PHE A 124 11.60 4.02 1.76
N GLY A 125 11.09 4.50 0.63
CA GLY A 125 11.88 4.79 -0.55
C GLY A 125 12.40 6.21 -0.49
N ASN A 126 13.67 6.44 -0.83
CA ASN A 126 14.17 7.80 -0.97
C ASN A 126 13.44 8.50 -2.13
N SER A 127 12.63 9.51 -1.79
CA SER A 127 11.94 10.37 -2.74
C SER A 127 12.71 11.65 -3.06
N ASP A 128 14.06 11.58 -3.06
CA ASP A 128 14.93 12.52 -3.78
C ASP A 128 14.63 12.45 -5.28
N LEU A 129 13.51 13.09 -5.64
CA LEU A 129 13.10 13.31 -7.01
C LEU A 129 14.04 14.33 -7.63
N GLU A 130 15.07 13.83 -8.31
CA GLU A 130 15.65 14.49 -9.47
C GLU A 130 14.50 14.73 -10.48
N TYR A 131 13.86 15.89 -10.33
CA TYR A 131 12.66 16.27 -11.06
C TYR A 131 13.01 16.73 -12.49
N VAL A 132 12.37 16.07 -13.46
CA VAL A 132 12.31 16.38 -14.90
C VAL A 132 13.57 16.05 -15.69
#